data_AF-A0AA44ZDI2-F1
#
_entry.id   AF-A0AA44ZDI2-F1
#
_cell.length_a   1.000
_cell.length_b   1.000
_cell.length_c   1.000
_cell.angle_alpha   90.00
_cell.angle_beta   90.00
_cell.angle_gamma   90.00
#
_symmetry.space_group_name_H-M   'P 1'
#
loop_
_entity.id
_entity.type
_entity.pdbx_description
1 polymer ?
#
loop_
_entity_poly.entity_id
_entity_poly.type
_entity_poly.pdbx_seq_one_letter_code
_entity_poly.pdbx_strand_id
1 'polypeptide(L)'
;MVESKDPTSHQEAPLRLYRAALADIDIQVTVRIWSTADRGWVWAPLDTWTPDPTPTTPAQLSDELHHHGWVTAEAPTTLTEVDVTPENWQDLVDHALDVRNQQADRLRVAENVLTDILGDAADAGLSVTALARTTGLSRVAVYKRSAKTIDSMRHATQAGGILTPSCLTHAERTALGLPDE
;
A
#
# COMPACT_ATOMS: atom_id res chain seq x y z
N MET A 1 -49.60 39.17 9.25
CA MET A 1 -49.14 38.52 8.01
C MET A 1 -47.89 37.75 8.39
N VAL A 2 -47.98 36.42 8.40
CA VAL A 2 -46.94 35.52 8.90
C VAL A 2 -46.02 35.19 7.73
N GLU A 3 -44.76 35.62 7.80
CA GLU A 3 -43.71 35.02 6.96
C GLU A 3 -43.10 33.87 7.77
N SER A 4 -43.55 32.66 7.45
CA SER A 4 -42.91 31.43 7.90
C SER A 4 -41.52 31.36 7.29
N LYS A 5 -40.48 31.42 8.14
CA LYS A 5 -39.15 30.93 7.79
C LYS A 5 -39.23 29.42 7.75
N ASP A 6 -39.02 28.83 6.58
CA ASP A 6 -38.83 27.38 6.43
C ASP A 6 -37.73 26.90 7.39
N PRO A 7 -38.03 26.01 8.35
CA PRO A 7 -37.04 25.49 9.27
C PRO A 7 -36.68 24.07 8.84
N THR A 8 -35.96 23.89 7.72
CA THR A 8 -35.21 22.65 7.41
C THR A 8 -34.52 22.77 6.05
N SER A 9 -33.33 23.37 6.04
CA SER A 9 -32.33 23.02 5.03
C SER A 9 -31.05 22.65 5.75
N HIS A 10 -31.14 21.62 6.60
CA HIS A 10 -29.97 20.82 6.93
C HIS A 10 -29.66 20.02 5.66
N GLN A 11 -28.82 20.54 4.79
CA GLN A 11 -28.10 19.68 3.85
C GLN A 11 -27.28 18.73 4.71
N GLU A 12 -27.71 17.47 4.80
CA GLU A 12 -26.85 16.41 5.31
C GLU A 12 -25.52 16.52 4.57
N ALA A 13 -24.43 16.62 5.33
CA ALA A 13 -23.12 16.60 4.74
C ALA A 13 -23.03 15.33 3.88
N PRO A 14 -22.57 15.40 2.62
CA PRO A 14 -22.48 14.23 1.77
C PRO A 14 -21.40 13.31 2.34
N LEU A 15 -21.78 12.45 3.27
CA LEU A 15 -20.98 11.35 3.77
C LEU A 15 -20.69 10.44 2.58
N ARG A 16 -19.42 10.10 2.38
CA ARG A 16 -19.06 9.07 1.42
C ARG A 16 -19.69 7.76 1.87
N LEU A 17 -20.10 6.93 0.90
CA LEU A 17 -20.65 5.61 1.18
C LEU A 17 -19.49 4.65 1.47
N TYR A 18 -19.53 4.00 2.64
CA TYR A 18 -18.64 2.92 3.02
C TYR A 18 -19.45 1.64 3.16
N ARG A 19 -18.86 0.52 2.78
CA ARG A 19 -19.52 -0.77 2.79
C ARG A 19 -18.56 -1.83 3.30
N ALA A 20 -19.05 -2.67 4.20
CA ALA A 20 -18.38 -3.88 4.60
C ALA A 20 -19.06 -5.12 3.98
N ALA A 21 -18.26 -6.13 3.68
CA ALA A 21 -18.70 -7.38 3.10
C ALA A 21 -17.86 -8.54 3.63
N LEU A 22 -18.48 -9.66 3.98
CA LEU A 22 -17.75 -10.92 4.17
C LEU A 22 -17.52 -11.54 2.78
N ALA A 23 -16.26 -11.53 2.34
CA ALA A 23 -15.80 -12.10 1.09
C ALA A 23 -14.97 -13.35 1.38
N ASP A 24 -15.57 -14.52 1.16
CA ASP A 24 -15.01 -15.82 1.57
C ASP A 24 -14.82 -15.90 3.08
N ILE A 25 -13.58 -15.80 3.56
CA ILE A 25 -13.25 -15.80 4.99
C ILE A 25 -12.83 -14.43 5.53
N ASP A 26 -12.66 -13.43 4.66
CA ASP A 26 -12.18 -12.10 5.03
C ASP A 26 -13.31 -11.09 5.04
N ILE A 27 -13.26 -10.13 5.96
CA ILE A 27 -14.09 -8.94 5.90
C ILE A 27 -13.35 -7.87 5.10
N GLN A 28 -14.02 -7.31 4.11
CA GLN A 28 -13.51 -6.23 3.28
C GLN A 28 -14.35 -4.98 3.48
N VAL A 29 -13.69 -3.87 3.80
CA VAL A 29 -14.30 -2.55 3.80
C VAL A 29 -13.91 -1.83 2.52
N THR A 30 -14.91 -1.30 1.83
CA THR A 30 -14.77 -0.52 0.61
C THR A 30 -15.37 0.86 0.78
N VAL A 31 -14.82 1.83 0.05
CA VAL A 31 -15.30 3.20 0.02
C VAL A 31 -15.64 3.61 -1.40
N ARG A 32 -16.76 4.30 -1.58
CA ARG A 32 -17.17 4.82 -2.88
C ARG A 32 -16.38 6.08 -3.22
N ILE A 33 -15.58 6.02 -4.27
CA ILE A 33 -14.73 7.12 -4.74
C ILE A 33 -14.94 7.41 -6.23
N TRP A 34 -14.66 8.64 -6.65
CA TRP A 34 -14.63 8.99 -8.06
C TRP A 34 -13.28 8.58 -8.67
N SER A 35 -13.28 7.59 -9.57
CA SER A 35 -12.12 7.19 -10.35
C SER A 35 -11.95 8.14 -11.54
N THR A 36 -10.78 8.76 -11.66
CA THR A 36 -10.43 9.59 -12.83
C THR A 36 -10.08 8.74 -14.04
N ALA A 37 -9.57 7.52 -13.84
CA ALA A 37 -9.26 6.57 -14.90
C ALA A 37 -10.54 6.07 -15.57
N ASP A 38 -11.53 5.68 -14.76
CA ASP A 38 -12.80 5.12 -15.24
C ASP A 38 -13.87 6.18 -15.49
N ARG A 39 -13.58 7.44 -15.11
CA ARG A 39 -14.50 8.60 -15.18
C ARG A 39 -15.86 8.29 -14.55
N GLY A 40 -15.85 7.66 -13.37
CA GLY A 40 -17.06 7.18 -12.71
C GLY A 40 -16.87 6.88 -11.23
N TRP A 41 -17.98 6.63 -10.53
CA TRP A 41 -17.95 6.15 -9.14
C TRP A 41 -17.59 4.67 -9.10
N VAL A 42 -16.56 4.33 -8.33
CA VAL A 42 -16.10 2.96 -8.11
C VAL A 42 -16.03 2.66 -6.61
N TRP A 43 -16.11 1.39 -6.26
CA TRP A 43 -15.79 0.91 -4.91
C TRP A 43 -14.31 0.57 -4.85
N ALA A 44 -13.58 1.26 -3.98
CA ALA A 44 -12.16 1.00 -3.75
C ALA A 44 -11.97 0.29 -2.41
N PRO A 45 -11.06 -0.70 -2.32
CA PRO A 45 -10.73 -1.32 -1.05
C PRO A 45 -10.10 -0.29 -0.11
N LEU A 46 -10.51 -0.33 1.16
CA LEU A 46 -10.03 0.54 2.21
C LEU A 46 -9.30 -0.28 3.28
N ASP A 47 -9.91 -1.36 3.73
CA ASP A 47 -9.35 -2.24 4.75
C ASP A 47 -9.80 -3.69 4.52
N THR A 48 -9.01 -4.64 5.02
CA THR A 48 -9.30 -6.08 4.92
C THR A 48 -8.65 -6.82 6.06
N TRP A 49 -9.42 -7.69 6.73
CA TRP A 49 -8.91 -8.57 7.77
C TRP A 49 -9.64 -9.91 7.78
N THR A 50 -8.98 -10.92 8.34
CA THR A 50 -9.58 -12.23 8.58
C THR A 50 -10.14 -12.26 10.01
N PRO A 51 -11.47 -12.29 10.20
CA PRO A 51 -12.07 -12.44 11.53
C PRO A 51 -11.80 -13.83 12.13
N ASP A 52 -11.67 -13.89 13.46
CA ASP A 52 -11.52 -15.14 14.22
C ASP A 52 -12.47 -15.16 15.43
N PRO A 53 -13.60 -15.91 15.37
CA PRO A 53 -14.02 -16.82 14.30
C PRO A 53 -14.70 -16.09 13.13
N THR A 54 -14.75 -16.73 11.95
CA THR A 54 -15.52 -16.21 10.80
C THR A 54 -17.00 -16.04 11.14
N PRO A 55 -17.60 -14.85 10.89
CA PRO A 55 -19.01 -14.61 11.15
C PRO A 55 -19.92 -15.55 10.34
N THR A 56 -20.86 -16.20 11.03
CA THR A 56 -21.88 -17.07 10.42
C THR A 56 -23.28 -16.48 10.50
N THR A 57 -23.44 -15.33 11.17
CA THR A 57 -24.70 -14.61 11.32
C THR A 57 -24.50 -13.11 11.13
N PRO A 58 -25.51 -12.36 10.67
CA PRO A 58 -25.40 -10.91 10.55
C PRO A 58 -25.07 -10.20 11.88
N ALA A 59 -25.58 -10.71 13.01
CA ALA A 59 -25.23 -10.19 14.33
C ALA A 59 -23.73 -10.32 14.63
N GLN A 60 -23.15 -11.50 14.38
CA GLN A 60 -21.70 -11.71 14.52
C GLN A 60 -20.89 -10.80 13.60
N LEU A 61 -21.36 -10.55 12.37
CA LEU A 61 -20.72 -9.59 11.47
C LEU A 61 -20.78 -8.17 12.04
N SER A 62 -21.92 -7.76 12.60
CA SER A 62 -22.05 -6.44 13.22
C SER A 62 -21.14 -6.28 14.43
N ASP A 63 -21.03 -7.30 15.28
CA ASP A 63 -20.15 -7.27 16.46
C ASP A 63 -18.68 -7.19 16.03
N GLU A 64 -18.29 -7.93 14.99
CA GLU A 64 -16.94 -7.92 14.43
C GLU A 64 -16.59 -6.57 13.80
N LEU A 65 -17.54 -5.97 13.06
CA LEU A 65 -17.39 -4.62 12.53
C LEU A 65 -17.20 -3.60 13.66
N HIS A 66 -18.00 -3.69 14.72
CA HIS A 66 -17.89 -2.82 15.90
C HIS A 66 -16.54 -2.99 16.60
N HIS A 67 -16.04 -4.23 16.73
CA HIS A 67 -14.71 -4.50 17.28
C HIS A 67 -13.60 -3.81 16.47
N HIS A 68 -13.79 -3.67 15.17
CA HIS A 68 -12.89 -2.99 14.24
C HIS A 68 -13.20 -1.49 14.04
N GLY A 69 -14.05 -0.90 14.90
CA GLY A 69 -14.34 0.54 14.88
C GLY A 69 -15.33 0.97 13.80
N TRP A 70 -16.15 0.05 13.30
CA TRP A 70 -17.19 0.29 12.31
C TRP A 70 -18.58 0.06 12.90
N VAL A 71 -19.47 1.03 12.71
CA VAL A 71 -20.89 0.88 13.05
C VAL A 71 -21.74 0.74 11.80
N THR A 72 -22.76 -0.09 11.92
CA THR A 72 -23.84 -0.23 10.93
C THR A 72 -24.97 0.75 11.30
N ALA A 73 -25.55 1.44 10.31
CA ALA A 73 -26.66 2.35 10.58
C ALA A 73 -27.93 1.60 11.03
N GLU A 74 -28.13 0.41 10.46
CA GLU A 74 -29.17 -0.54 10.82
C GLU A 74 -28.54 -1.91 11.04
N ALA A 75 -29.14 -2.72 11.91
CA ALA A 75 -28.68 -4.07 12.16
C ALA A 75 -28.65 -4.86 10.82
N PRO A 76 -27.50 -5.43 10.43
CA PRO A 76 -27.39 -6.15 9.17
C PRO A 76 -28.35 -7.33 9.14
N THR A 77 -28.96 -7.56 7.98
CA THR A 77 -29.86 -8.69 7.73
C THR A 77 -29.22 -9.76 6.87
N THR A 78 -28.04 -9.48 6.31
CA THR A 78 -27.27 -10.38 5.45
C THR A 78 -25.79 -10.38 5.87
N LEU A 79 -25.02 -11.36 5.38
CA LEU A 79 -23.57 -11.42 5.55
C LEU A 79 -22.80 -10.79 4.38
N THR A 80 -23.50 -10.36 3.33
CA THR A 80 -22.86 -10.06 2.05
C THR A 80 -22.40 -8.62 1.92
N GLU A 81 -23.28 -7.65 2.18
CA GLU A 81 -22.97 -6.23 2.03
C GLU A 81 -23.78 -5.41 3.03
N VAL A 82 -23.09 -4.54 3.75
CA VAL A 82 -23.69 -3.70 4.79
C VAL A 82 -23.07 -2.32 4.71
N ASP A 83 -23.90 -1.28 4.73
CA ASP A 83 -23.41 0.09 4.81
C ASP A 83 -22.89 0.37 6.23
N VAL A 84 -21.69 0.92 6.30
CA VAL A 84 -20.98 1.18 7.56
C VAL A 84 -20.52 2.63 7.65
N THR A 85 -20.26 3.09 8.86
CA THR A 85 -19.58 4.34 9.14
C THR A 85 -18.53 4.11 10.21
N PRO A 86 -17.38 4.80 10.16
CA PRO A 86 -16.41 4.68 11.24
C PRO A 86 -16.99 5.26 12.52
N GLU A 87 -16.73 4.61 13.64
CA GLU A 87 -17.07 5.11 14.98
C GLU A 87 -16.28 6.36 15.31
N ASN A 88 -15.01 6.37 14.88
CA ASN A 88 -14.10 7.48 15.07
C ASN A 88 -13.42 7.84 13.75
N TRP A 89 -13.75 9.01 13.23
CA TRP A 89 -13.16 9.53 12.00
C TRP A 89 -11.66 9.79 12.11
N GLN A 90 -11.16 10.17 13.30
CA GLN A 90 -9.74 10.42 13.49
C GLN A 90 -8.95 9.12 13.42
N ASP A 91 -9.41 8.07 14.09
CA ASP A 91 -8.76 6.75 14.06
C ASP A 91 -8.75 6.17 12.64
N LEU A 92 -9.84 6.35 11.88
CA LEU A 92 -9.87 5.95 10.47
C LEU A 92 -8.83 6.70 9.63
N VAL A 93 -8.69 8.01 9.83
CA VAL A 93 -7.70 8.82 9.11
C VAL A 93 -6.28 8.36 9.45
N ASP A 94 -5.99 8.16 10.72
CA ASP A 94 -4.67 7.73 11.19
C ASP A 94 -4.32 6.33 10.65
N HIS A 95 -5.26 5.39 10.71
CA HIS A 95 -5.10 4.07 10.11
C HIS A 95 -4.85 4.15 8.60
N ALA A 96 -5.63 4.94 7.85
CA ALA A 96 -5.45 5.08 6.41
C ALA A 96 -4.09 5.73 6.04
N LEU A 97 -3.59 6.65 6.88
CA LEU A 97 -2.26 7.24 6.72
C LEU A 97 -1.16 6.21 6.96
N ASP A 98 -1.30 5.37 7.99
CA ASP A 98 -0.34 4.31 8.31
C ASP A 98 -0.28 3.26 7.21
N VAL A 99 -1.43 2.79 6.72
CA VAL A 99 -1.50 1.88 5.57
C VAL A 99 -0.84 2.49 4.35
N ARG A 100 -1.13 3.76 4.02
CA ARG A 100 -0.47 4.47 2.91
C ARG A 100 1.04 4.51 3.08
N ASN A 101 1.53 4.86 4.28
CA ASN A 101 2.96 4.94 4.55
C ASN A 101 3.64 3.56 4.43
N GLN A 102 3.00 2.51 4.94
CA GLN A 102 3.49 1.14 4.80
C GLN A 102 3.57 0.72 3.33
N GLN A 103 2.55 1.05 2.51
CA GLN A 103 2.57 0.76 1.08
C GLN A 103 3.64 1.57 0.34
N ALA A 104 3.85 2.84 0.71
CA ALA A 104 4.93 3.65 0.15
C ALA A 104 6.31 3.07 0.49
N ASP A 105 6.50 2.58 1.72
CA ASP A 105 7.74 1.90 2.10
C ASP A 105 7.94 0.58 1.35
N ARG A 106 6.88 -0.22 1.18
CA ARG A 106 6.93 -1.44 0.37
C ARG A 106 7.31 -1.14 -1.08
N LEU A 107 6.72 -0.10 -1.67
CA LEU A 107 7.05 0.34 -3.03
C LEU A 107 8.52 0.77 -3.12
N ARG A 108 9.00 1.58 -2.17
CA ARG A 108 10.41 2.00 -2.09
C ARG A 108 11.34 0.79 -2.00
N VAL A 109 11.01 -0.21 -1.17
CA VAL A 109 11.80 -1.45 -1.07
C VAL A 109 11.77 -2.23 -2.39
N ALA A 110 10.59 -2.39 -3.00
CA ALA A 110 10.46 -3.07 -4.29
C ALA A 110 11.24 -2.38 -5.41
N GLU A 111 11.27 -1.04 -5.44
CA GLU A 111 12.06 -0.27 -6.39
C GLU A 111 13.58 -0.44 -6.19
N ASN A 112 14.03 -0.58 -4.95
CA ASN A 112 15.42 -0.89 -4.64
C ASN A 112 15.78 -2.32 -5.09
N VAL A 113 14.94 -3.31 -4.79
CA VAL A 113 15.15 -4.69 -5.25
C VAL A 113 15.19 -4.76 -6.78
N LEU A 114 14.27 -4.09 -7.47
CA LEU A 114 14.30 -4.02 -8.93
C LEU A 114 15.58 -3.34 -9.46
N THR A 115 16.08 -2.33 -8.75
CA THR A 115 17.34 -1.66 -9.08
C THR A 115 18.52 -2.63 -9.01
N ASP A 116 18.62 -3.42 -7.95
CA ASP A 116 19.70 -4.39 -7.79
C ASP A 116 19.62 -5.48 -8.87
N ILE A 117 18.42 -6.04 -9.13
CA ILE A 117 18.19 -7.02 -10.21
C ILE A 117 18.62 -6.48 -11.59
N LEU A 118 18.36 -5.20 -11.87
CA LEU A 118 18.79 -4.58 -13.14
C LEU A 118 20.31 -4.41 -13.23
N GLY A 119 20.98 -4.19 -12.10
CA GLY A 119 22.44 -4.20 -12.02
C GLY A 119 23.00 -5.58 -12.32
N ASP A 120 22.53 -6.60 -11.59
CA ASP A 120 22.95 -7.99 -11.78
C ASP A 120 22.72 -8.46 -13.23
N ALA A 121 21.58 -8.09 -13.82
CA ALA A 121 21.28 -8.38 -15.21
C ALA A 121 22.31 -7.76 -16.17
N ALA A 122 22.67 -6.50 -15.95
CA ALA A 122 23.67 -5.81 -16.77
C ALA A 122 25.06 -6.45 -16.62
N ASP A 123 25.45 -6.82 -15.39
CA ASP A 123 26.72 -7.50 -15.09
C ASP A 123 26.77 -8.91 -15.67
N ALA A 124 25.62 -9.60 -15.72
CA ALA A 124 25.46 -10.88 -16.43
C ALA A 124 25.46 -10.75 -17.97
N GLY A 125 25.62 -9.53 -18.50
CA GLY A 125 25.79 -9.27 -19.93
C GLY A 125 24.52 -8.88 -20.69
N LEU A 126 23.39 -8.65 -20.02
CA LEU A 126 22.21 -8.09 -20.68
C LEU A 126 22.49 -6.66 -21.13
N SER A 127 22.05 -6.33 -22.35
CA SER A 127 22.24 -5.00 -22.89
C SER A 127 21.53 -3.96 -22.04
N VAL A 128 22.28 -3.00 -21.49
CA VAL A 128 21.73 -1.84 -20.76
C VAL A 128 20.72 -1.06 -21.61
N THR A 129 20.86 -1.10 -22.94
CA THR A 129 19.87 -0.49 -23.84
C THR A 129 18.54 -1.26 -23.85
N ALA A 130 18.59 -2.59 -23.79
CA ALA A 130 17.40 -3.42 -23.67
C ALA A 130 16.72 -3.23 -22.30
N LEU A 131 17.50 -3.23 -21.22
CA LEU A 131 17.00 -3.00 -19.86
C LEU A 131 16.34 -1.62 -19.71
N ALA A 132 16.97 -0.57 -20.25
CA ALA A 132 16.43 0.78 -20.27
C ALA A 132 15.07 0.84 -21.02
N ARG A 133 14.96 0.16 -22.16
CA ARG A 133 13.71 0.10 -22.93
C ARG A 133 12.60 -0.63 -22.17
N THR A 134 12.88 -1.77 -21.56
CA THR A 134 11.90 -2.59 -20.83
C THR A 134 11.37 -1.87 -19.60
N THR A 135 12.21 -1.10 -18.92
CA THR A 135 11.87 -0.42 -17.66
C THR A 135 11.35 1.01 -17.87
N GLY A 136 11.39 1.52 -19.12
CA GLY A 136 11.07 2.92 -19.41
C GLY A 136 12.09 3.92 -18.83
N LEU A 137 13.23 3.45 -18.34
CA LEU A 137 14.28 4.27 -17.75
C LEU A 137 15.27 4.74 -18.83
N SER A 138 15.99 5.83 -18.55
CA SER A 138 17.15 6.18 -19.37
C SER A 138 18.30 5.20 -19.11
N ARG A 139 19.17 4.99 -20.10
CA ARG A 139 20.40 4.18 -19.93
C ARG A 139 21.26 4.67 -18.75
N VAL A 140 21.34 5.99 -18.57
CA VAL A 140 22.06 6.62 -17.44
C VAL A 140 21.39 6.29 -16.11
N ALA A 141 20.07 6.23 -16.04
CA ALA A 141 19.36 5.84 -14.84
C ALA A 141 19.60 4.37 -14.48
N VAL A 142 19.70 3.47 -15.47
CA VAL A 142 20.08 2.07 -15.24
C VAL A 142 21.51 1.97 -14.71
N TYR A 143 22.49 2.66 -15.32
CA TYR A 143 23.87 2.68 -14.83
C TYR A 143 24.02 3.31 -13.42
N LYS A 144 23.35 4.43 -13.15
CA LYS A 144 23.38 5.09 -11.84
C LYS A 144 22.77 4.22 -10.74
N ARG A 145 21.80 3.39 -11.09
CA ARG A 145 21.14 2.45 -10.18
C ARG A 145 22.11 1.35 -9.74
N SER A 146 22.88 0.77 -10.65
CA SER A 146 23.94 -0.21 -10.32
C SER A 146 25.09 0.42 -9.50
N ALA A 147 25.52 1.64 -9.85
CA ALA A 147 26.58 2.35 -9.12
C ALA A 147 26.19 2.72 -7.68
N LYS A 148 24.90 3.01 -7.43
CA LYS A 148 24.38 3.44 -6.13
C LYS A 148 24.56 2.37 -5.05
N THR A 149 24.44 1.10 -5.39
CA THR A 149 24.59 -0.03 -4.46
C THR A 149 26.05 -0.15 -4.01
N ILE A 150 27.00 -0.10 -4.95
CA ILE A 150 28.44 -0.08 -4.64
C ILE A 150 28.84 1.17 -3.83
N ASP A 151 28.35 2.36 -4.20
CA ASP A 151 28.66 3.60 -3.47
C ASP A 151 28.10 3.57 -2.04
N SER A 152 26.92 2.97 -1.85
CA SER A 152 26.31 2.81 -0.53
C SER A 152 27.07 1.79 0.33
N MET A 153 27.51 0.67 -0.25
CA MET A 153 28.40 -0.29 0.42
C MET A 153 29.72 0.36 0.81
N ARG A 154 30.33 1.14 -0.09
CA ARG A 154 31.56 1.89 0.17
C ARG A 154 31.40 2.89 1.31
N HIS A 155 30.30 3.65 1.33
CA HIS A 155 29.98 4.57 2.44
C HIS A 155 29.76 3.83 3.76
N ALA A 156 29.08 2.68 3.75
CA ALA A 156 28.90 1.86 4.96
C ALA A 156 30.23 1.35 5.50
N THR A 157 31.14 0.87 4.63
CA THR A 157 32.49 0.47 5.01
C THR A 157 33.31 1.62 5.57
N GLN A 158 33.25 2.81 4.94
CA GLN A 158 33.91 4.02 5.43
C GLN A 158 33.39 4.48 6.80
N ALA A 159 32.12 4.24 7.09
CA ALA A 159 31.50 4.50 8.39
C ALA A 159 31.80 3.43 9.46
N GLY A 160 32.64 2.43 9.15
CA GLY A 160 33.00 1.34 10.06
C GLY A 160 32.04 0.14 10.03
N GLY A 161 31.12 0.10 9.07
CA GLY A 161 30.28 -1.07 8.82
C GLY A 161 31.10 -2.24 8.28
N ILE A 162 30.83 -3.44 8.80
CA ILE A 162 31.45 -4.68 8.32
C ILE A 162 30.57 -5.24 7.20
N LEU A 163 31.13 -5.35 5.98
CA LEU A 163 30.53 -6.13 4.92
C LEU A 163 30.99 -7.58 5.07
N THR A 164 30.04 -8.52 5.14
CA THR A 164 30.36 -9.95 5.23
C THR A 164 30.87 -10.44 3.87
N PRO A 165 32.15 -10.84 3.74
CA PRO A 165 32.77 -11.12 2.43
C PRO A 165 32.09 -12.25 1.66
N SER A 166 31.56 -13.25 2.36
CA SER A 166 30.82 -14.38 1.78
C SER A 166 29.44 -13.99 1.21
N CYS A 167 28.98 -12.77 1.47
CA CYS A 167 27.75 -12.22 0.91
C CYS A 167 27.99 -11.29 -0.28
N LEU A 168 29.25 -11.10 -0.71
CA LEU A 168 29.61 -10.24 -1.83
C LEU A 168 29.94 -11.09 -3.06
N THR A 169 29.43 -10.67 -4.21
CA THR A 169 29.82 -11.20 -5.52
C THR A 169 31.26 -10.79 -5.86
N HIS A 170 31.89 -11.51 -6.80
CA HIS A 170 33.23 -11.15 -7.30
C HIS A 170 33.29 -9.72 -7.88
N ALA A 171 32.23 -9.29 -8.58
CA ALA A 171 32.13 -7.94 -9.13
C ALA A 171 32.07 -6.87 -8.02
N GLU A 172 31.27 -7.10 -6.96
CA GLU A 172 31.19 -6.19 -5.81
C GLU A 172 32.51 -6.12 -5.06
N ARG A 173 33.18 -7.26 -4.81
CA ARG A 173 34.51 -7.28 -4.18
C ARG A 173 35.52 -6.49 -5.01
N THR A 174 35.56 -6.71 -6.32
CA THR A 174 36.43 -5.98 -7.25
C THR A 174 36.14 -4.48 -7.22
N ALA A 175 34.87 -4.08 -7.28
CA ALA A 175 34.46 -2.67 -7.27
C ALA A 175 34.74 -1.97 -5.93
N LEU A 176 34.72 -2.72 -4.82
CA LEU A 176 35.07 -2.26 -3.47
C LEU A 176 36.57 -2.33 -3.17
N GLY A 177 37.39 -2.89 -4.08
CA GLY A 177 38.82 -3.10 -3.86
C GLY A 177 39.14 -4.13 -2.78
N LEU A 178 38.21 -5.07 -2.54
CA LEU A 178 38.36 -6.17 -1.60
C LEU A 178 39.06 -7.35 -2.31
N PRO A 179 39.91 -8.12 -1.60
CA PRO A 179 40.53 -9.31 -2.16
C PRO A 179 39.47 -10.37 -2.48
N ASP A 180 39.73 -11.16 -3.52
CA ASP A 180 38.97 -12.39 -3.76
C ASP A 180 39.34 -13.43 -2.71
N GLU A 181 38.32 -14.10 -2.15
CA GLU A 181 38.50 -15.36 -1.41
C GLU A 181 38.88 -16.50 -2.34
#